data_AF-A0A815ST21-F1
#
_entry.id   AF-A0A815ST21-F1
#
_cell.length_a   1.000
_cell.length_b   1.000
_cell.length_c   1.000
_cell.angle_alpha   90.00
_cell.angle_beta   90.00
_cell.angle_gamma   90.00
#
_symmetry.space_group_name_H-M   'P 1'
#
loop_
_entity.id
_entity.type
_entity.pdbx_description
1 polymer ?
#
loop_
_entity_poly.entity_id
_entity_poly.type
_entity_poly.pdbx_seq_one_letter_code
_entity_poly.pdbx_strand_id
1 'polypeptide(L)'
;MIKPTDETIASATRIWRVTTKHIMKNEQIAILEQRLISKQPLPASTLFDHTINRIETSLTQLDNVMVQDDKSIIFPSSQFDTMNQSKHNIINQSIITAREMAENSAQIILDETQKLLSFKHDDQHSHEVHMTVVNAIEDRRFHMMQCGNHMIKEKLAIYLRQN
;
A
#
# COMPACT_ATOMS: atom_id res chain seq x y z
N MET A 1 -17.34 -10.58 36.14
CA MET A 1 -16.34 -10.11 35.16
C MET A 1 -16.98 -10.16 33.79
N ILE A 2 -17.40 -9.00 33.27
CA ILE A 2 -17.99 -8.91 31.92
C ILE A 2 -16.85 -9.16 30.93
N LYS A 3 -17.03 -10.16 30.07
CA LYS A 3 -16.09 -10.50 29.01
C LYS A 3 -16.61 -9.93 27.68
N PRO A 4 -15.73 -9.54 26.74
CA PRO A 4 -16.16 -9.20 25.40
C PRO A 4 -16.94 -10.35 24.78
N THR A 5 -17.98 -10.04 24.01
CA THR A 5 -18.73 -11.06 23.25
C THR A 5 -17.88 -11.59 22.10
N ASP A 6 -18.17 -12.81 21.63
CA ASP A 6 -17.49 -13.39 20.46
C ASP A 6 -17.64 -12.49 19.22
N GLU A 7 -18.77 -11.80 19.08
CA GLU A 7 -19.02 -10.82 18.02
C GLU A 7 -18.08 -9.60 18.13
N THR A 8 -17.88 -9.09 19.34
CA THR A 8 -16.92 -7.99 19.61
C THR A 8 -15.51 -8.42 19.22
N ILE A 9 -15.10 -9.64 19.61
CA ILE A 9 -13.79 -10.20 19.28
C ILE A 9 -13.64 -10.38 17.77
N ALA A 10 -14.68 -10.87 17.08
CA ALA A 10 -14.67 -11.10 15.64
C ALA A 10 -14.55 -9.78 14.86
N SER A 11 -15.34 -8.76 15.20
CA SER A 11 -15.26 -7.44 14.56
C SER A 11 -13.91 -6.77 14.84
N ALA A 12 -13.40 -6.81 16.08
CA ALA A 12 -12.07 -6.31 16.42
C ALA A 12 -10.96 -6.99 15.61
N THR A 13 -11.02 -8.31 15.48
CA THR A 13 -10.05 -9.11 14.70
C THR A 13 -10.11 -8.74 13.22
N ARG A 14 -11.31 -8.49 12.68
CA ARG A 14 -11.48 -8.07 11.29
C ARG A 14 -10.94 -6.67 11.06
N ILE A 15 -11.25 -5.70 11.92
CA ILE A 15 -10.69 -4.34 11.87
C ILE A 15 -9.17 -4.39 11.86
N TRP A 16 -8.56 -5.18 12.75
CA TRP A 16 -7.11 -5.37 12.80
C TRP A 16 -6.54 -5.86 11.47
N ARG A 17 -7.07 -6.98 10.95
CA ARG A 17 -6.58 -7.58 9.70
C ARG A 17 -6.72 -6.64 8.51
N VAL A 18 -7.84 -5.93 8.43
CA VAL A 18 -8.13 -5.03 7.32
C VAL A 18 -7.29 -3.74 7.43
N THR A 19 -7.04 -3.24 8.64
CA THR A 19 -6.14 -2.10 8.88
C THR A 19 -4.73 -2.40 8.39
N THR A 20 -4.20 -3.59 8.69
CA THR A 20 -2.89 -4.01 8.17
C THR A 20 -2.88 -4.02 6.64
N LYS A 21 -3.92 -4.58 6.01
CA LYS A 21 -4.03 -4.59 4.54
C LYS A 21 -4.09 -3.18 3.96
N HIS A 22 -4.87 -2.28 4.57
CA HIS A 22 -4.97 -0.89 4.16
C HIS A 22 -3.60 -0.19 4.19
N ILE A 23 -2.85 -0.36 5.29
CA ILE A 23 -1.49 0.19 5.42
C ILE A 23 -0.56 -0.38 4.33
N MET A 24 -0.59 -1.70 4.09
CA MET A 24 0.22 -2.32 3.04
C MET A 24 -0.13 -1.79 1.64
N LYS A 25 -1.41 -1.49 1.38
CA LYS A 25 -1.84 -0.89 0.11
C LYS A 25 -1.39 0.55 -0.04
N ASN A 26 -1.47 1.35 1.02
CA ASN A 26 -0.93 2.71 1.02
C ASN A 26 0.58 2.74 0.80
N GLU A 27 1.31 1.78 1.39
CA GLU A 27 2.73 1.60 1.12
C GLU A 27 2.98 1.27 -0.36
N GLN A 28 2.24 0.32 -0.92
CA GLN A 28 2.35 -0.05 -2.33
C GLN A 28 2.10 1.14 -3.27
N ILE A 29 1.05 1.93 -3.00
CA ILE A 29 0.74 3.16 -3.75
C ILE A 29 1.92 4.12 -3.70
N ALA A 30 2.42 4.43 -2.50
CA ALA A 30 3.51 5.38 -2.31
C ALA A 30 4.80 4.96 -3.04
N ILE A 31 5.14 3.67 -3.01
CA ILE A 31 6.31 3.14 -3.73
C ILE A 31 6.13 3.26 -5.24
N LEU A 32 4.94 2.92 -5.77
CA LEU A 32 4.65 2.99 -7.20
C LEU A 32 4.61 4.44 -7.71
N GLU A 33 4.06 5.37 -6.93
CA GLU A 33 4.09 6.81 -7.25
C GLU A 33 5.53 7.33 -7.29
N GLN A 34 6.37 6.93 -6.33
CA GLN A 34 7.79 7.28 -6.34
C GLN A 34 8.51 6.72 -7.58
N ARG A 35 8.15 5.52 -8.05
CA ARG A 35 8.71 4.93 -9.29
C ARG A 35 8.34 5.70 -10.56
N LEU A 36 7.18 6.37 -10.61
CA LEU A 36 6.82 7.22 -11.75
C LEU A 36 7.67 8.49 -11.82
N ILE A 37 8.14 9.00 -10.67
CA ILE A 37 8.89 10.25 -10.57
C ILE A 37 10.40 9.99 -10.62
N SER A 38 10.84 8.85 -10.10
CA SER A 38 12.25 8.45 -10.04
C SER A 38 12.79 8.07 -11.42
N LYS A 39 14.04 8.49 -11.70
CA LYS A 39 14.80 8.02 -12.86
C LYS A 39 15.52 6.70 -12.62
N GLN A 40 15.76 6.36 -11.35
CA GLN A 40 16.47 5.14 -10.98
C GLN A 40 15.49 3.97 -10.74
N PRO A 41 15.84 2.75 -11.20
CA PRO A 41 15.09 1.54 -10.88
C PRO A 41 15.06 1.27 -9.38
N LEU A 42 13.90 0.89 -8.86
CA LEU A 42 13.68 0.66 -7.44
C LEU A 42 13.68 -0.84 -7.10
N PRO A 43 14.21 -1.26 -5.93
CA PRO A 43 14.20 -2.66 -5.53
C PRO A 43 12.76 -3.20 -5.41
N ALA A 44 12.55 -4.44 -5.88
CA ALA A 44 11.24 -5.08 -5.87
C ALA A 44 10.81 -5.50 -4.46
N SER A 45 9.52 -5.35 -4.16
CA SER A 45 8.89 -5.78 -2.91
C SER A 45 7.79 -6.85 -3.11
N THR A 46 7.26 -7.01 -4.32
CA THR A 46 6.12 -7.89 -4.65
C THR A 46 6.22 -8.52 -6.05
N LEU A 47 5.31 -9.46 -6.38
CA LEU A 47 5.24 -10.11 -7.70
C LEU A 47 5.02 -9.12 -8.87
N PHE A 48 4.23 -8.07 -8.65
CA PHE A 48 4.03 -7.01 -9.65
C PHE A 48 5.31 -6.19 -9.87
N ASP A 49 6.10 -6.01 -8.81
CA ASP A 49 7.39 -5.36 -8.91
C ASP A 49 8.38 -6.17 -9.75
N HIS A 50 8.26 -7.50 -9.85
CA HIS A 50 9.14 -8.27 -10.73
C HIS A 50 8.91 -7.96 -12.20
N THR A 51 7.67 -7.77 -12.65
CA THR A 51 7.39 -7.38 -14.05
C THR A 51 7.92 -5.98 -14.34
N ILE A 52 7.69 -5.03 -13.42
CA ILE A 52 8.18 -3.66 -13.55
C ILE A 52 9.73 -3.65 -13.55
N ASN A 53 10.37 -4.37 -12.63
CA ASN A 53 11.83 -4.46 -12.54
C ASN A 53 12.44 -5.12 -13.79
N ARG A 54 11.78 -6.11 -14.40
CA ARG A 54 12.24 -6.69 -15.68
C ARG A 54 12.21 -5.64 -16.79
N ILE A 55 11.13 -4.86 -16.89
CA ILE A 55 11.03 -3.76 -17.87
C ILE A 55 12.09 -2.70 -17.61
N GLU A 56 12.30 -2.29 -16.35
CA GLU A 56 13.33 -1.33 -15.96
C GLU A 56 14.74 -1.82 -16.26
N THR A 57 15.03 -3.10 -16.01
CA THR A 57 16.33 -3.72 -16.34
C THR A 57 16.56 -3.73 -17.85
N SER A 58 15.55 -4.11 -18.64
CA SER A 58 15.65 -4.08 -20.09
C SER A 58 15.81 -2.67 -20.64
N LEU A 59 15.12 -1.67 -20.08
CA LEU A 59 15.31 -0.26 -20.44
C LEU A 59 16.72 0.22 -20.12
N THR A 60 17.27 -0.15 -18.96
CA THR A 60 18.64 0.23 -18.56
C THR A 60 19.69 -0.42 -19.46
N GLN A 61 19.48 -1.69 -19.84
CA GLN A 61 20.35 -2.38 -20.79
C GLN A 61 20.31 -1.73 -22.18
N LEU A 62 19.12 -1.35 -22.66
CA LEU A 62 18.95 -0.63 -23.92
C LEU A 62 19.65 0.73 -23.89
N ASP A 63 19.51 1.49 -22.80
CA ASP A 63 20.15 2.80 -22.63
C ASP A 63 21.69 2.68 -22.66
N ASN A 64 22.25 1.67 -21.98
CA ASN A 64 23.69 1.41 -22.01
C ASN A 64 24.20 1.03 -23.42
N VAL A 65 23.40 0.30 -24.21
CA VAL A 65 23.74 -0.04 -25.61
C VAL A 65 23.69 1.22 -26.49
N MET A 66 22.69 2.09 -26.29
CA MET A 66 22.60 3.36 -27.04
C MET A 66 23.76 4.33 -26.72
N VAL A 67 24.32 4.28 -25.51
CA VAL A 67 25.43 5.14 -25.09
C VAL A 67 26.80 4.60 -25.56
N GLN A 68 26.96 3.29 -25.76
CA GLN A 68 28.24 2.70 -26.17
C GLN A 68 28.47 2.65 -27.69
N ASP A 69 27.42 2.62 -28.52
CA ASP A 69 27.55 2.53 -29.98
C ASP A 69 27.39 3.89 -30.66
N ASP A 70 28.49 4.65 -30.72
CA ASP A 70 28.54 5.97 -31.37
C ASP A 70 28.39 5.88 -32.91
N LYS A 71 28.39 4.69 -33.50
CA LYS A 71 28.20 4.47 -34.95
C LYS A 71 27.60 3.08 -35.24
N SER A 72 26.30 3.04 -35.55
CA SER A 72 25.64 2.14 -36.53
C SER A 72 24.41 1.35 -36.08
N ILE A 73 24.09 1.25 -34.79
CA ILE A 73 22.86 0.54 -34.37
C ILE A 73 21.70 1.53 -34.28
N ILE A 74 20.88 1.57 -35.32
CA ILE A 74 19.55 2.20 -35.27
C ILE A 74 18.67 1.28 -34.41
N PHE A 75 18.83 1.34 -33.08
CA PHE A 75 17.82 0.80 -32.20
C PHE A 75 16.56 1.64 -32.41
N PRO A 76 15.39 1.04 -32.71
CA PRO A 76 14.21 1.83 -32.98
C PRO A 76 13.85 2.56 -31.68
N SER A 77 14.00 3.88 -31.66
CA SER A 77 13.50 4.73 -30.57
C SER A 77 12.05 4.39 -30.21
N SER A 78 11.27 3.98 -31.21
CA SER A 78 9.90 3.46 -31.06
C SER A 78 9.78 2.26 -30.11
N GLN A 79 10.74 1.34 -30.05
CA GLN A 79 10.71 0.20 -29.13
C GLN A 79 11.00 0.64 -27.68
N PHE A 80 11.99 1.52 -27.49
CA PHE A 80 12.29 2.11 -26.20
C PHE A 80 11.10 2.90 -25.65
N ASP A 81 10.50 3.75 -26.50
CA ASP A 81 9.30 4.52 -26.17
C ASP A 81 8.10 3.61 -25.85
N THR A 82 7.91 2.53 -26.61
CA THR A 82 6.85 1.54 -26.35
C THR A 82 7.05 0.83 -25.00
N MET A 83 8.29 0.44 -24.67
CA MET A 83 8.61 -0.20 -23.39
C MET A 83 8.45 0.78 -22.21
N ASN A 84 8.88 2.03 -22.37
CA ASN A 84 8.65 3.07 -21.38
C ASN A 84 7.16 3.36 -21.19
N GLN A 85 6.38 3.45 -22.26
CA GLN A 85 4.94 3.62 -22.17
C GLN A 85 4.27 2.41 -21.48
N SER A 86 4.71 1.19 -21.80
CA SER A 86 4.23 -0.03 -21.14
C SER A 86 4.52 -0.02 -19.64
N LYS A 87 5.73 0.40 -19.22
CA LYS A 87 6.10 0.60 -17.81
C LYS A 87 5.12 1.56 -17.13
N HIS A 88 4.90 2.74 -17.70
CA HIS A 88 3.98 3.74 -17.14
C HIS A 88 2.56 3.21 -17.04
N ASN A 89 2.06 2.52 -18.08
CA ASN A 89 0.72 1.95 -18.08
C ASN A 89 0.53 0.90 -16.98
N ILE A 90 1.51 -0.01 -16.79
CA ILE A 90 1.46 -1.05 -15.76
C ILE A 90 1.50 -0.43 -14.36
N ILE A 91 2.38 0.56 -14.13
CA ILE A 91 2.49 1.24 -12.84
C ILE A 91 1.19 1.99 -12.53
N ASN A 92 0.67 2.76 -13.49
CA ASN A 92 -0.59 3.51 -13.31
C ASN A 92 -1.77 2.57 -13.01
N GLN A 93 -1.92 1.48 -13.76
CA GLN A 93 -2.99 0.52 -13.51
C GLN A 93 -2.84 -0.12 -12.12
N SER A 94 -1.61 -0.42 -11.70
CA SER A 94 -1.33 -0.97 -10.38
C SER A 94 -1.66 0.01 -9.25
N ILE A 95 -1.39 1.31 -9.44
CA ILE A 95 -1.79 2.37 -8.50
C ILE A 95 -3.30 2.46 -8.39
N ILE A 96 -4.02 2.48 -9.53
CA ILE A 96 -5.49 2.54 -9.55
C ILE A 96 -6.08 1.36 -8.77
N THR A 97 -5.67 0.13 -9.09
CA THR A 97 -6.16 -1.05 -8.39
C THR A 97 -5.79 -1.05 -6.91
N ALA A 98 -4.58 -0.60 -6.54
CA ALA A 98 -4.19 -0.50 -5.14
C ALA A 98 -5.03 0.53 -4.36
N ARG A 99 -5.38 1.67 -4.98
CA ARG A 99 -6.28 2.69 -4.41
C ARG A 99 -7.69 2.14 -4.17
N GLU A 100 -8.28 1.48 -5.17
CA GLU A 100 -9.59 0.83 -5.03
C GLU A 100 -9.60 -0.18 -3.87
N MET A 101 -8.53 -0.98 -3.73
CA MET A 101 -8.39 -1.93 -2.62
C MET A 101 -8.21 -1.24 -1.26
N ALA A 102 -7.49 -0.11 -1.22
CA ALA A 102 -7.30 0.68 0.00
C ALA A 102 -8.62 1.31 0.45
N GLU A 103 -9.40 1.87 -0.48
CA GLU A 103 -10.74 2.43 -0.25
C GLU A 103 -11.71 1.37 0.26
N ASN A 104 -11.75 0.20 -0.38
CA ASN A 104 -12.56 -0.92 0.10
C ASN A 104 -12.16 -1.35 1.52
N SER A 105 -10.86 -1.41 1.81
CA SER A 105 -10.38 -1.71 3.16
C SER A 105 -10.83 -0.65 4.17
N ALA A 106 -10.81 0.64 3.81
CA ALA A 106 -11.29 1.72 4.65
C ALA A 106 -12.80 1.60 4.91
N GLN A 107 -13.59 1.24 3.90
CA GLN A 107 -15.02 1.02 4.05
C GLN A 107 -15.33 -0.15 5.00
N ILE A 108 -14.64 -1.28 4.85
CA ILE A 108 -14.84 -2.43 5.75
C ILE A 108 -14.49 -2.06 7.20
N ILE A 109 -13.43 -1.27 7.41
CA ILE A 109 -13.07 -0.78 8.75
C ILE A 109 -14.21 0.07 9.32
N LEU A 110 -14.75 1.00 8.53
CA LEU A 110 -15.86 1.86 8.93
C LEU A 110 -17.10 1.01 9.30
N ASP A 111 -17.49 0.07 8.45
CA ASP A 111 -18.64 -0.80 8.66
C ASP A 111 -18.50 -1.64 9.94
N GLU A 112 -17.33 -2.25 10.17
CA GLU A 112 -17.08 -3.03 11.39
C GLU A 112 -17.03 -2.15 12.64
N THR A 113 -16.53 -0.91 12.54
CA THR A 113 -16.54 0.05 13.65
C THR A 113 -17.97 0.45 14.02
N GLN A 114 -18.83 0.69 13.01
CA GLN A 114 -20.24 0.99 13.23
C GLN A 114 -20.98 -0.19 13.86
N LYS A 115 -20.69 -1.43 13.45
CA LYS A 115 -21.24 -2.63 14.10
C LYS A 115 -20.91 -2.67 15.58
N LEU A 116 -19.63 -2.45 15.93
CA LEU A 116 -19.20 -2.38 17.33
C LEU A 116 -19.97 -1.32 18.12
N LEU A 117 -20.16 -0.13 17.56
CA LEU A 117 -20.88 0.96 18.24
C LEU A 117 -22.40 0.71 18.35
N SER A 118 -22.95 -0.16 17.51
CA SER A 118 -24.39 -0.44 17.44
C SER A 118 -24.87 -1.53 18.42
N PHE A 119 -23.95 -2.21 19.12
CA PHE A 119 -24.33 -3.25 20.05
C PHE A 119 -25.18 -2.69 21.20
N LYS A 120 -26.30 -3.37 21.46
CA LYS A 120 -27.19 -3.04 22.57
C LYS A 120 -26.60 -3.57 23.87
N HIS A 121 -26.74 -2.79 24.93
CA HIS A 121 -26.29 -3.17 26.27
C HIS A 121 -27.47 -3.22 27.22
N ASP A 122 -27.56 -4.32 27.97
CA ASP A 122 -28.67 -4.57 28.90
C ASP A 122 -28.55 -3.77 30.20
N ASP A 123 -27.35 -3.27 30.52
CA ASP A 123 -27.07 -2.41 31.67
C ASP A 123 -25.91 -1.43 31.43
N GLN A 124 -25.79 -0.41 32.30
CA GLN A 124 -24.78 0.64 32.20
C GLN A 124 -23.34 0.11 32.35
N HIS A 125 -23.10 -0.89 33.21
CA HIS A 125 -21.77 -1.42 33.44
C HIS A 125 -21.25 -2.20 32.21
N SER A 126 -22.14 -2.93 31.54
CA SER A 126 -21.89 -3.60 30.26
C SER A 126 -21.53 -2.60 29.16
N HIS A 127 -22.22 -1.45 29.11
CA HIS A 127 -21.90 -0.38 28.18
C HIS A 127 -20.51 0.23 28.42
N GLU A 128 -20.15 0.52 29.67
CA GLU A 128 -18.84 1.09 30.02
C GLU A 128 -17.67 0.15 29.65
N VAL A 129 -17.83 -1.16 29.94
CA VAL A 129 -16.84 -2.17 29.56
C VAL A 129 -16.70 -2.26 28.04
N HIS A 130 -17.82 -2.26 27.32
CA HIS A 130 -17.82 -2.29 25.86
C HIS A 130 -17.14 -1.06 25.25
N MET A 131 -17.49 0.14 25.71
CA MET A 131 -16.87 1.38 25.24
C MET A 131 -15.36 1.40 25.52
N THR A 132 -14.93 0.85 26.64
CA THR A 132 -13.49 0.69 26.94
C THR A 132 -12.80 -0.20 25.90
N VAL A 133 -13.43 -1.30 25.48
CA VAL A 133 -12.91 -2.19 24.42
C VAL A 133 -12.86 -1.48 23.07
N VAL A 134 -13.94 -0.78 22.69
CA VAL A 134 -13.99 -0.02 21.43
C VAL A 134 -12.89 1.03 21.39
N ASN A 135 -12.71 1.81 22.46
CA ASN A 135 -11.65 2.81 22.55
C ASN A 135 -10.25 2.18 22.43
N ALA A 136 -10.01 1.05 23.09
CA ALA A 136 -8.73 0.34 22.98
C ALA A 136 -8.44 -0.15 21.55
N ILE A 137 -9.47 -0.59 20.80
CA ILE A 137 -9.36 -0.98 19.39
C ILE A 137 -8.99 0.23 18.53
N GLU A 138 -9.68 1.36 18.75
CA GLU A 138 -9.46 2.61 18.02
C GLU A 138 -8.06 3.19 18.26
N ASP A 139 -7.62 3.26 19.52
CA ASP A 139 -6.27 3.69 19.88
C ASP A 139 -5.21 2.82 19.22
N ARG A 140 -5.42 1.50 19.24
CA ARG A 140 -4.49 0.56 18.62
C ARG A 140 -4.45 0.74 17.10
N ARG A 141 -5.60 0.92 16.46
CA ARG A 141 -5.71 1.18 15.01
C ARG A 141 -4.98 2.47 14.65
N PHE A 142 -5.19 3.53 15.41
CA PHE A 142 -4.50 4.81 15.23
C PHE A 142 -2.97 4.64 15.30
N HIS A 143 -2.47 3.95 16.31
CA HIS A 143 -1.05 3.65 16.43
C HIS A 143 -0.50 2.83 15.24
N MET A 144 -1.24 1.83 14.76
CA MET A 144 -0.83 1.08 13.56
C MET A 144 -0.69 1.99 12.34
N MET A 145 -1.66 2.89 12.11
CA MET A 145 -1.62 3.83 11.00
C MET A 145 -0.43 4.79 11.13
N GLN A 146 -0.15 5.28 12.34
CA GLN A 146 1.03 6.11 12.59
C GLN A 146 2.34 5.36 12.30
N CYS A 147 2.49 4.13 12.81
CA CYS A 147 3.64 3.28 12.53
C CYS A 147 3.79 3.01 11.03
N GLY A 148 2.68 2.68 10.34
CA GLY A 148 2.65 2.47 8.90
C GLY A 148 3.09 3.71 8.13
N ASN A 149 2.53 4.88 8.46
CA ASN A 149 2.90 6.15 7.85
C ASN A 149 4.38 6.50 8.09
N HIS A 150 4.90 6.22 9.28
CA HIS A 150 6.32 6.39 9.57
C HIS A 150 7.18 5.46 8.72
N MET A 151 6.83 4.17 8.62
CA MET A 151 7.53 3.21 7.76
C MET A 151 7.53 3.63 6.29
N ILE A 152 6.40 4.11 5.77
CA ILE A 152 6.30 4.62 4.40
C ILE A 152 7.26 5.81 4.21
N LYS A 153 7.26 6.78 5.13
CA LYS A 153 8.16 7.93 5.09
C LYS A 153 9.63 7.51 5.09
N GLU A 154 10.02 6.58 5.95
CA GLU A 154 11.40 6.07 6.01
C GLU A 154 11.80 5.35 4.72
N LYS A 155 10.92 4.48 4.17
CA LYS A 155 11.16 3.81 2.89
C LYS A 155 11.36 4.81 1.76
N LEU A 156 10.48 5.81 1.66
CA LEU A 156 10.60 6.88 0.66
C LEU A 156 11.87 7.72 0.86
N ALA A 157 12.26 8.01 2.10
CA ALA A 157 13.47 8.77 2.40
C ALA A 157 14.74 8.04 1.95
N ILE A 158 14.79 6.71 2.08
CA ILE A 158 15.89 5.90 1.53
C ILE A 158 15.97 6.09 0.01
N TYR A 159 14.83 6.09 -0.68
CA TYR A 159 14.79 6.27 -2.14
C TYR A 159 15.18 7.68 -2.58
N LEU A 160 14.84 8.71 -1.81
CA LEU A 160 15.24 10.09 -2.11
C LEU A 160 16.74 10.35 -1.90
N ARG A 161 17.41 9.58 -1.03
CA ARG A 161 18.87 9.71 -0.79
C ARG A 161 19.73 9.01 -1.85
N GLN A 162 19.13 8.19 -2.72
CA GLN A 162 19.82 7.49 -3.81
C GLN A 162 19.78 8.24 -5.15
N ASN A 163 18.95 9.29 -5.25
CA ASN A 163 18.93 10.26 -6.36
C ASN A 163 19.91 11.41 -6.10
#